data_AF-A0A8H2W0P0-F1
#
_entry.id   AF-A0A8H2W0P0-F1
#
_cell.length_a   1.000
_cell.length_b   1.000
_cell.length_c   1.000
_cell.angle_alpha   90.00
_cell.angle_beta   90.00
_cell.angle_gamma   90.00
#
_symmetry.space_group_name_H-M   'P 1'
#
loop_
_entity.id
_entity.type
_entity.pdbx_description
1 polymer ?
#
loop_
_entity_poly.entity_id
_entity_poly.type
_entity_poly.pdbx_seq_one_letter_code
_entity_poly.pdbx_strand_id
1 'polypeptide(L)'
;MLYQFSTLQLAILLCSSAYASPTAVRNEANGVSLAKRATCTPASAGNSGIDDVPAITAAIKSCGKGGVIQFPAGVQYSINSVLDFTGCAGCTFNIEGTLKASEDLNFWEGKRAIFYMNGINTATIQSVTGTGVIDGNGQGAYDYFAKNTSYARPTLHYITGASSHITIKNLQVKNPPNVFFSVTGGSTNVAYSQLTMTAASKSTAPAKNTDGFDVGDSTHVTLNHITVSNDDDCIAFKPGADYVTVDTITCTGSHGISVGSLGSKAGTTDSVTNVYVTGATMVNSSKAVGIKLYPGGSKHGTAVVRNVTFNDVTVQNSDWAAQIQSCYGEDASYCASNPSTASVTDVHFTNFKGKTSSKNSPDVANLDCPKSGTCDINFSSWTVAPTSGSATFLCANVDTSKGLTCTSGASG
;
A
#
# COMPACT_ATOMS: atom_id res chain seq x y z
N MET A 1 -40.32 -2.59 99.72
CA MET A 1 -39.24 -2.65 100.72
C MET A 1 -38.05 -1.95 100.08
N LEU A 2 -37.60 -0.85 100.70
CA LEU A 2 -36.59 0.09 100.19
C LEU A 2 -35.27 -0.61 99.83
N TYR A 3 -34.55 -0.11 98.82
CA TYR A 3 -33.10 0.14 98.92
C TYR A 3 -32.69 1.26 97.93
N GLN A 4 -32.23 2.38 98.49
CA GLN A 4 -31.45 3.42 97.81
C GLN A 4 -30.03 2.91 97.58
N PHE A 5 -29.40 3.24 96.45
CA PHE A 5 -27.95 3.43 96.39
C PHE A 5 -27.55 4.55 95.41
N SER A 6 -26.56 5.33 95.84
CA SER A 6 -26.11 6.62 95.35
C SER A 6 -25.41 6.58 93.99
N THR A 7 -25.67 7.59 93.18
CA THR A 7 -25.02 7.90 91.89
C THR A 7 -23.61 8.47 92.07
N LEU A 8 -22.64 7.84 91.42
CA LEU A 8 -21.27 8.33 91.23
C LEU A 8 -21.22 9.18 89.95
N GLN A 9 -20.86 10.46 90.05
CA GLN A 9 -20.66 11.34 88.90
C GLN A 9 -19.31 11.06 88.25
N LEU A 10 -19.31 10.76 86.95
CA LEU A 10 -18.11 10.64 86.11
C LEU A 10 -18.08 11.84 85.15
N ALA A 11 -17.07 12.70 85.28
CA ALA A 11 -16.85 13.83 84.40
C ALA A 11 -16.22 13.35 83.08
N ILE A 12 -16.88 13.60 81.95
CA ILE A 12 -16.37 13.32 80.60
C ILE A 12 -16.03 14.66 79.94
N LEU A 13 -14.75 14.88 79.65
CA LEU A 13 -14.26 15.96 78.81
C LEU A 13 -14.74 15.74 77.36
N LEU A 14 -15.54 16.68 76.84
CA LEU A 14 -15.91 16.74 75.42
C LEU A 14 -14.85 17.53 74.65
N CYS A 15 -14.05 16.82 73.86
CA CYS A 15 -13.15 17.43 72.87
C CYS A 15 -13.98 17.76 71.62
N SER A 16 -14.25 19.03 71.36
CA SER A 16 -14.94 19.50 70.16
C SER A 16 -13.99 19.50 68.96
N SER A 17 -14.13 18.52 68.07
CA SER A 17 -13.50 18.51 66.75
C SER A 17 -14.28 19.41 65.79
N ALA A 18 -13.68 20.53 65.40
CA ALA A 18 -14.19 21.39 64.34
C ALA A 18 -13.90 20.71 62.99
N TYR A 19 -14.93 20.14 62.36
CA TYR A 19 -14.86 19.72 60.96
C TYR A 19 -15.11 20.93 60.07
N ALA A 20 -14.08 21.36 59.33
CA ALA A 20 -14.25 22.29 58.22
C ALA A 20 -14.95 21.54 57.08
N SER A 21 -16.17 21.94 56.74
CA SER A 21 -16.87 21.45 55.55
C SER A 21 -16.08 21.83 54.30
N PRO A 22 -15.82 20.89 53.36
CA PRO A 22 -15.21 21.24 52.10
C PRO A 22 -16.14 22.21 51.34
N THR A 23 -15.62 23.38 50.99
CA THR A 23 -16.28 24.29 50.06
C THR A 23 -16.62 23.55 48.78
N ALA A 24 -17.86 23.66 48.32
CA ALA A 24 -18.29 23.11 47.03
C ALA A 24 -17.39 23.65 45.93
N VAL A 25 -16.56 22.78 45.35
CA VAL A 25 -15.83 23.08 44.12
C VAL A 25 -16.91 23.26 43.05
N ARG A 26 -17.10 24.50 42.57
CA ARG A 26 -17.85 24.73 41.35
C ARG A 26 -17.06 24.05 40.23
N ASN A 27 -17.55 22.88 39.79
CA ASN A 27 -17.17 22.34 38.50
C ASN A 27 -17.73 23.28 37.43
N GLU A 28 -16.98 24.32 37.09
CA GLU A 28 -17.09 24.91 35.76
C GLU A 28 -16.56 23.85 34.78
N ALA A 29 -17.46 22.97 34.36
CA ALA A 29 -17.26 22.22 33.15
C ALA A 29 -17.13 23.25 32.03
N ASN A 30 -15.90 23.63 31.71
CA ASN A 30 -15.55 24.22 30.43
C ASN A 30 -15.88 23.16 29.39
N GLY A 31 -17.15 23.10 29.00
CA GLY A 31 -17.63 22.29 27.90
C GLY A 31 -16.85 22.74 26.69
N VAL A 32 -15.87 21.95 26.28
CA VAL A 32 -15.22 22.12 24.99
C VAL A 32 -16.30 21.85 23.95
N SER A 33 -17.00 22.91 23.53
CA SER A 33 -17.88 22.88 22.39
C SER A 33 -17.01 22.64 21.17
N LEU A 34 -16.85 21.37 20.78
CA LEU A 34 -16.21 21.01 19.52
C LEU A 34 -17.02 21.66 18.39
N ALA A 35 -16.46 22.67 17.74
CA ALA A 35 -17.10 23.32 16.62
C ALA A 35 -17.38 22.28 15.52
N LYS A 36 -18.60 22.30 14.98
CA LYS A 36 -18.97 21.45 13.84
C LYS A 36 -17.99 21.72 12.68
N ARG A 37 -17.40 20.66 12.12
CA ARG A 37 -16.49 20.77 10.98
C ARG A 37 -17.18 21.48 9.81
N ALA A 38 -16.54 22.53 9.27
CA ALA A 38 -17.02 23.19 8.06
C ALA A 38 -17.11 22.17 6.92
N THR A 39 -18.18 22.22 6.13
CA THR A 39 -18.39 21.32 4.99
C THR A 39 -18.56 22.15 3.72
N CYS A 40 -17.77 21.83 2.70
CA CYS A 40 -17.82 22.45 1.39
C CYS A 40 -18.19 21.38 0.35
N THR A 41 -19.17 21.65 -0.49
CA THR A 41 -19.52 20.82 -1.64
C THR A 41 -19.08 21.55 -2.90
N PRO A 42 -18.03 21.08 -3.61
CA PRO A 42 -17.64 21.68 -4.88
C PRO A 42 -18.82 21.63 -5.87
N ALA A 43 -18.98 22.69 -6.66
CA ALA A 43 -19.89 22.64 -7.80
C ALA A 43 -19.32 21.70 -8.86
N SER A 44 -20.18 20.86 -9.46
CA SER A 44 -19.85 20.09 -10.66
C SER A 44 -20.49 20.78 -11.85
N ALA A 45 -19.75 20.94 -12.94
CA ALA A 45 -20.26 21.47 -14.18
C ALA A 45 -21.24 20.51 -14.88
N GLY A 46 -21.24 19.23 -14.53
CA GLY A 46 -22.10 18.21 -15.14
C GLY A 46 -21.79 17.96 -16.62
N ASN A 47 -20.60 18.38 -17.08
CA ASN A 47 -20.17 18.31 -18.47
C ASN A 47 -18.71 17.85 -18.52
N SER A 48 -18.43 16.77 -19.25
CA SER A 48 -17.10 16.18 -19.32
C SER A 48 -16.00 17.09 -19.90
N GLY A 49 -16.40 18.10 -20.69
CA GLY A 49 -15.48 19.06 -21.28
C GLY A 49 -15.11 20.24 -20.38
N ILE A 50 -15.71 20.36 -19.19
CA ILE A 50 -15.45 21.46 -18.24
C ILE A 50 -14.69 20.90 -17.04
N ASP A 51 -13.57 21.52 -16.70
CA ASP A 51 -12.75 21.10 -15.56
C ASP A 51 -13.37 21.54 -14.23
N ASP A 52 -13.61 20.58 -13.33
CA ASP A 52 -14.14 20.84 -11.98
C ASP A 52 -13.04 21.01 -10.93
N VAL A 53 -11.77 20.74 -11.26
CA VAL A 53 -10.63 20.92 -10.35
C VAL A 53 -10.57 22.33 -9.73
N PRO A 54 -10.84 23.44 -10.46
CA PRO A 54 -10.92 24.77 -9.86
C PRO A 54 -11.97 24.90 -8.74
N ALA A 55 -13.15 24.26 -8.89
CA ALA A 55 -14.18 24.26 -7.85
C ALA A 55 -13.75 23.42 -6.63
N ILE A 56 -13.07 22.31 -6.88
CA ILE A 56 -12.55 21.43 -5.82
C ILE A 56 -11.45 22.14 -5.02
N THR A 57 -10.49 22.76 -5.70
CA THR A 57 -9.40 23.53 -5.05
C THR A 57 -9.94 24.72 -4.26
N ALA A 58 -10.99 25.39 -4.73
CA ALA A 58 -11.69 26.42 -3.96
C ALA A 58 -12.34 25.85 -2.68
N ALA A 59 -12.92 24.64 -2.74
CA ALA A 59 -13.46 23.96 -1.56
C ALA A 59 -12.35 23.55 -0.58
N ILE A 60 -11.19 23.09 -1.05
CA ILE A 60 -10.01 22.83 -0.20
C ILE A 60 -9.55 24.13 0.46
N LYS A 61 -9.47 25.24 -0.27
CA LYS A 61 -9.07 26.53 0.32
C LYS A 61 -10.02 26.99 1.43
N SER A 62 -11.32 26.72 1.28
CA SER A 62 -12.35 27.12 2.24
C SER A 62 -12.47 26.17 3.44
N CYS A 63 -12.51 24.86 3.19
CA CYS A 63 -12.80 23.84 4.21
C CYS A 63 -11.62 22.88 4.49
N GLY A 64 -10.46 23.05 3.86
CA GLY A 64 -9.31 22.13 3.96
C GLY A 64 -8.60 22.14 5.31
N LYS A 65 -8.91 23.07 6.21
CA LYS A 65 -8.36 23.13 7.57
C LYS A 65 -9.28 22.41 8.56
N GLY A 66 -9.16 21.09 8.64
CA GLY A 66 -9.97 20.24 9.53
C GLY A 66 -11.40 19.95 9.06
N GLY A 67 -11.85 20.58 7.98
CA GLY A 67 -13.22 20.45 7.45
C GLY A 67 -13.40 19.28 6.48
N VAL A 68 -14.58 19.24 5.88
CA VAL A 68 -15.03 18.20 4.94
C VAL A 68 -15.23 18.79 3.55
N ILE A 69 -14.67 18.14 2.54
CA ILE A 69 -14.97 18.36 1.13
C ILE A 69 -15.89 17.22 0.71
N GLN A 70 -17.16 17.52 0.42
CA GLN A 70 -18.20 16.53 0.16
C GLN A 70 -18.52 16.44 -1.33
N PHE A 71 -18.41 15.24 -1.89
CA PHE A 71 -18.83 14.91 -3.26
C PHE A 71 -20.07 14.01 -3.18
N PRO A 72 -21.27 14.53 -3.44
CA PRO A 72 -22.52 13.79 -3.24
C PRO A 72 -22.69 12.60 -4.19
N ALA A 73 -23.45 11.60 -3.76
CA ALA A 73 -23.81 10.46 -4.60
C ALA A 73 -24.58 10.91 -5.85
N GLY A 74 -24.34 10.23 -6.97
CA GLY A 74 -24.97 10.56 -8.26
C GLY A 74 -24.38 11.77 -8.98
N VAL A 75 -23.40 12.46 -8.39
CA VAL A 75 -22.69 13.58 -9.03
C VAL A 75 -21.36 13.10 -9.60
N GLN A 76 -21.08 13.44 -10.85
CA GLN A 76 -19.78 13.21 -11.49
C GLN A 76 -19.03 14.53 -11.61
N TYR A 77 -17.76 14.53 -11.21
CA TYR A 77 -16.83 15.63 -11.37
C TYR A 77 -15.78 15.29 -12.41
N SER A 78 -15.51 16.23 -13.31
CA SER A 78 -14.51 16.09 -14.37
C SER A 78 -13.16 16.62 -13.92
N ILE A 79 -12.18 15.72 -13.85
CA ILE A 79 -10.80 16.01 -13.45
C ILE A 79 -9.97 16.17 -14.72
N ASN A 80 -9.98 17.39 -15.28
CA ASN A 80 -9.32 17.67 -16.56
C ASN A 80 -7.94 18.33 -16.35
N SER A 81 -7.55 18.56 -15.09
CA SER A 81 -6.21 18.98 -14.70
C SER A 81 -5.75 18.24 -13.42
N VAL A 82 -4.50 18.46 -13.01
CA VAL A 82 -3.96 17.85 -11.78
C VAL A 82 -4.74 18.37 -10.57
N LEU A 83 -5.35 17.48 -9.79
CA LEU A 83 -5.95 17.82 -8.51
C LEU A 83 -4.86 17.81 -7.43
N ASP A 84 -4.36 19.00 -7.10
CA ASP A 84 -3.39 19.23 -6.04
C ASP A 84 -4.10 19.42 -4.68
N PHE A 85 -3.63 18.69 -3.66
CA PHE A 85 -4.19 18.74 -2.31
C PHE A 85 -3.64 19.89 -1.45
N THR A 86 -2.86 20.80 -2.02
CA THR A 86 -2.33 22.00 -1.36
C THR A 86 -3.43 22.73 -0.58
N GLY A 87 -3.17 22.97 0.70
CA GLY A 87 -4.12 23.60 1.62
C GLY A 87 -4.98 22.61 2.42
N CYS A 88 -4.93 21.31 2.11
CA CYS A 88 -5.45 20.28 3.01
C CYS A 88 -4.53 20.13 4.24
N ALA A 89 -5.10 20.35 5.42
CA ALA A 89 -4.50 20.12 6.71
C ALA A 89 -5.57 19.55 7.65
N GLY A 90 -5.57 18.24 7.85
CA GLY A 90 -6.63 17.54 8.58
C GLY A 90 -7.97 17.46 7.84
N CYS A 91 -7.98 17.69 6.52
CA CYS A 91 -9.21 17.68 5.74
C CYS A 91 -9.76 16.26 5.53
N THR A 92 -11.06 16.17 5.26
CA THR A 92 -11.72 14.93 4.86
C THR A 92 -12.39 15.09 3.51
N PHE A 93 -11.99 14.30 2.52
CA PHE A 93 -12.68 14.14 1.25
C PHE A 93 -13.68 13.00 1.40
N ASN A 94 -14.98 13.33 1.45
CA ASN A 94 -16.07 12.37 1.43
C ASN A 94 -16.58 12.22 0.00
N ILE A 95 -16.11 11.19 -0.68
CA ILE A 95 -16.44 10.88 -2.07
C ILE A 95 -17.56 9.86 -2.07
N GLU A 96 -18.79 10.28 -2.35
CA GLU A 96 -19.92 9.37 -2.61
C GLU A 96 -20.32 9.34 -4.09
N GLY A 97 -19.92 10.37 -4.85
CA GLY A 97 -20.04 10.48 -6.30
C GLY A 97 -18.83 9.90 -7.04
N THR A 98 -18.59 10.42 -8.25
CA THR A 98 -17.49 9.97 -9.13
C THR A 98 -16.54 11.13 -9.43
N LEU A 99 -15.24 10.94 -9.19
CA LEU A 99 -14.19 11.81 -9.72
C LEU A 99 -13.59 11.12 -10.95
N LYS A 100 -13.79 11.68 -12.15
CA LYS A 100 -13.38 11.05 -13.40
C LYS A 100 -12.38 11.90 -14.17
N ALA A 101 -11.20 11.36 -14.45
CA ALA A 101 -10.17 12.03 -15.21
C ALA A 101 -10.51 12.16 -16.71
N SER A 102 -9.98 13.21 -17.36
CA SER A 102 -10.05 13.34 -18.82
C SER A 102 -9.18 12.30 -19.53
N GLU A 103 -9.52 11.96 -20.77
CA GLU A 103 -8.67 11.14 -21.66
C GLU A 103 -7.68 12.00 -22.48
N ASP A 104 -7.39 13.23 -22.04
CA ASP A 104 -6.50 14.13 -22.78
C ASP A 104 -5.05 13.65 -22.70
N LEU A 105 -4.66 12.83 -23.68
CA LEU A 105 -3.33 12.22 -23.74
C LEU A 105 -2.21 13.26 -23.79
N ASN A 106 -2.45 14.40 -24.45
CA ASN A 106 -1.45 15.45 -24.59
C ASN A 106 -1.25 16.20 -23.27
N PHE A 107 -2.34 16.46 -22.54
CA PHE A 107 -2.25 17.08 -21.21
C PHE A 107 -1.54 16.19 -20.21
N TRP A 108 -1.87 14.89 -20.20
CA TRP A 108 -1.35 13.93 -19.22
C TRP A 108 0.09 13.49 -19.48
N GLU A 109 0.61 13.68 -20.70
CA GLU A 109 1.97 13.30 -21.03
C GLU A 109 3.00 13.95 -20.10
N GLY A 110 3.82 13.11 -19.46
CA GLY A 110 4.88 13.55 -18.54
C GLY A 110 4.38 14.14 -17.21
N LYS A 111 3.07 14.15 -16.94
CA LYS A 111 2.55 14.53 -15.63
C LYS A 111 2.89 13.47 -14.60
N ARG A 112 3.26 13.89 -13.39
CA ARG A 112 3.58 12.96 -12.31
C ARG A 112 2.33 12.22 -11.82
N ALA A 113 1.23 12.95 -11.66
CA ALA A 113 0.03 12.43 -11.01
C ALA A 113 -1.25 13.08 -11.52
N ILE A 114 -2.38 12.38 -11.37
CA ILE A 114 -3.72 12.98 -11.48
C ILE A 114 -4.11 13.62 -10.14
N PHE A 115 -3.96 12.88 -9.04
CA PHE A 115 -4.19 13.35 -7.67
C PHE A 115 -2.84 13.46 -6.95
N TYR A 116 -2.44 14.68 -6.62
CA TYR A 116 -1.10 14.97 -6.12
C TYR A 116 -1.12 15.45 -4.67
N MET A 117 -0.45 14.71 -3.79
CA MET A 117 -0.31 15.02 -2.37
C MET A 117 1.17 15.22 -2.04
N ASN A 118 1.57 16.47 -1.86
CA ASN A 118 2.96 16.84 -1.58
C ASN A 118 3.02 17.68 -0.30
N GLY A 119 3.69 17.15 0.74
CA GLY A 119 3.75 17.82 2.04
C GLY A 119 2.42 17.92 2.77
N ILE A 120 1.51 16.96 2.58
CA ILE A 120 0.21 16.96 3.25
C ILE A 120 0.35 16.36 4.64
N ASN A 121 -0.01 17.14 5.66
CA ASN A 121 -0.11 16.67 7.03
C ASN A 121 -1.58 16.41 7.38
N THR A 122 -1.90 15.14 7.57
CA THR A 122 -3.23 14.61 7.90
C THR A 122 -4.26 14.83 6.80
N ALA A 123 -4.75 13.74 6.21
CA ALA A 123 -5.88 13.77 5.29
C ALA A 123 -6.66 12.46 5.37
N THR A 124 -7.97 12.52 5.16
CA THR A 124 -8.80 11.33 4.97
C THR A 124 -9.51 11.43 3.64
N ILE A 125 -9.31 10.48 2.75
CA ILE A 125 -10.01 10.36 1.46
C ILE A 125 -10.83 9.08 1.55
N GLN A 126 -12.16 9.20 1.54
CA GLN A 126 -13.02 8.07 1.83
C GLN A 126 -14.35 8.14 1.08
N SER A 127 -15.02 7.00 0.94
CA SER A 127 -16.48 6.97 0.83
C SER A 127 -17.05 6.43 2.13
N VAL A 128 -18.09 7.07 2.66
CA VAL A 128 -18.80 6.59 3.84
C VAL A 128 -19.70 5.41 3.45
N THR A 129 -20.28 5.43 2.25
CA THR A 129 -21.23 4.42 1.78
C THR A 129 -20.59 3.26 1.03
N GLY A 130 -19.32 3.40 0.61
CA GLY A 130 -18.62 2.42 -0.23
C GLY A 130 -18.92 2.58 -1.73
N THR A 131 -19.72 3.58 -2.13
CA THR A 131 -20.11 3.80 -3.53
C THR A 131 -19.23 4.81 -4.26
N GLY A 132 -18.38 5.55 -3.54
CA GLY A 132 -17.50 6.56 -4.13
C GLY A 132 -16.54 5.98 -5.15
N VAL A 133 -16.41 6.66 -6.29
CA VAL A 133 -15.58 6.22 -7.41
C VAL A 133 -14.49 7.25 -7.73
N ILE A 134 -13.26 6.78 -7.89
CA ILE A 134 -12.18 7.49 -8.55
C ILE A 134 -11.88 6.74 -9.84
N ASP A 135 -12.14 7.35 -10.99
CA ASP A 135 -11.93 6.76 -12.32
C ASP A 135 -10.83 7.53 -13.06
N GLY A 136 -9.67 6.88 -13.23
CA GLY A 136 -8.53 7.44 -13.96
C GLY A 136 -8.71 7.46 -15.48
N ASN A 137 -9.79 6.84 -15.99
CA ASN A 137 -10.17 6.86 -17.40
C ASN A 137 -9.04 6.44 -18.37
N GLY A 138 -8.27 5.42 -17.98
CA GLY A 138 -6.98 5.07 -18.58
C GLY A 138 -7.01 4.39 -19.95
N GLN A 139 -8.18 4.09 -20.54
CA GLN A 139 -8.26 3.30 -21.78
C GLN A 139 -7.44 3.91 -22.92
N GLY A 140 -7.59 5.22 -23.16
CA GLY A 140 -6.82 5.92 -24.18
C GLY A 140 -5.30 5.82 -23.95
N ALA A 141 -4.87 5.86 -22.68
CA ALA A 141 -3.47 5.74 -22.30
C ALA A 141 -2.91 4.32 -22.54
N TYR A 142 -3.72 3.28 -22.29
CA TYR A 142 -3.34 1.89 -22.58
C TYR A 142 -3.12 1.68 -24.09
N ASP A 143 -4.10 2.12 -24.89
CA ASP A 143 -4.06 1.98 -26.35
C ASP A 143 -2.91 2.77 -26.98
N TYR A 144 -2.61 3.95 -26.43
CA TYR A 144 -1.52 4.79 -26.91
C TYR A 144 -0.14 4.22 -26.51
N PHE A 145 0.03 3.80 -25.25
CA PHE A 145 1.28 3.21 -24.78
C PHE A 145 1.65 1.92 -25.52
N ALA A 146 0.65 1.09 -25.88
CA ALA A 146 0.86 -0.10 -26.69
C ALA A 146 1.46 0.19 -28.09
N LYS A 147 1.28 1.42 -28.60
CA LYS A 147 1.85 1.89 -29.88
C LYS A 147 3.11 2.74 -29.71
N ASN A 148 3.27 3.37 -28.54
CA ASN A 148 4.39 4.25 -28.21
C ASN A 148 4.81 4.03 -26.74
N THR A 149 5.78 3.14 -26.53
CA THR A 149 6.27 2.77 -25.18
C THR A 149 7.04 3.88 -24.47
N SER A 150 7.33 4.99 -25.15
CA SER A 150 7.93 6.19 -24.54
C SER A 150 6.89 7.12 -23.90
N TYR A 151 5.59 6.88 -24.09
CA TYR A 151 4.52 7.70 -23.52
C TYR A 151 4.53 7.63 -21.99
N ALA A 152 4.81 8.76 -21.34
CA ALA A 152 4.97 8.89 -19.90
C ALA A 152 3.64 9.18 -19.21
N ARG A 153 2.96 8.11 -18.78
CA ARG A 153 1.63 8.14 -18.16
C ARG A 153 1.69 8.54 -16.67
N PRO A 154 0.74 9.36 -16.17
CA PRO A 154 0.70 9.75 -14.77
C PRO A 154 0.27 8.59 -13.86
N THR A 155 0.80 8.57 -12.64
CA THR A 155 0.23 7.79 -11.53
C THR A 155 -1.15 8.37 -11.17
N LEU A 156 -2.12 7.54 -10.79
CA LEU A 156 -3.43 8.05 -10.39
C LEU A 156 -3.34 8.85 -9.09
N HIS A 157 -2.84 8.26 -7.99
CA HIS A 157 -2.60 8.96 -6.72
C HIS A 157 -1.12 8.90 -6.33
N TYR A 158 -0.51 10.07 -6.09
CA TYR A 158 0.91 10.18 -5.76
C TYR A 158 1.11 10.97 -4.46
N ILE A 159 1.67 10.30 -3.44
CA ILE A 159 1.93 10.84 -2.11
C ILE A 159 3.43 11.02 -1.90
N THR A 160 3.87 12.24 -1.61
CA THR A 160 5.29 12.57 -1.46
C THR A 160 5.56 13.77 -0.53
N GLY A 161 6.83 14.16 -0.41
CA GLY A 161 7.27 15.38 0.26
C GLY A 161 7.06 15.39 1.76
N ALA A 162 7.45 14.30 2.44
CA ALA A 162 7.23 14.10 3.86
C ALA A 162 5.75 14.21 4.28
N SER A 163 4.84 13.77 3.39
CA SER A 163 3.42 13.68 3.73
C SER A 163 3.20 12.69 4.88
N SER A 164 2.25 12.97 5.75
CA SER A 164 2.01 12.14 6.94
C SER A 164 0.54 12.03 7.35
N HIS A 165 0.20 10.92 8.02
CA HIS A 165 -1.14 10.66 8.57
C HIS A 165 -2.25 10.69 7.51
N ILE A 166 -2.00 10.06 6.37
CA ILE A 166 -2.97 9.99 5.27
C ILE A 166 -3.75 8.68 5.38
N THR A 167 -5.07 8.76 5.30
CA THR A 167 -5.96 7.58 5.22
C THR A 167 -6.74 7.63 3.92
N ILE A 168 -6.70 6.54 3.14
CA ILE A 168 -7.50 6.37 1.93
C ILE A 168 -8.34 5.10 2.10
N LYS A 169 -9.68 5.19 2.09
CA LYS A 169 -10.50 4.01 2.41
C LYS A 169 -11.87 3.90 1.77
N ASN A 170 -12.35 2.67 1.66
CA ASN A 170 -13.72 2.32 1.28
C ASN A 170 -14.13 2.85 -0.11
N LEU A 171 -13.21 2.88 -1.08
CA LEU A 171 -13.43 3.47 -2.41
C LEU A 171 -13.34 2.41 -3.51
N GLN A 172 -14.07 2.68 -4.60
CA GLN A 172 -13.83 2.03 -5.88
C GLN A 172 -12.84 2.86 -6.70
N VAL A 173 -11.72 2.27 -7.08
CA VAL A 173 -10.67 2.95 -7.86
C VAL A 173 -10.52 2.23 -9.18
N LYS A 174 -10.72 2.95 -10.29
CA LYS A 174 -10.89 2.35 -11.62
C LYS A 174 -9.92 2.95 -12.63
N ASN A 175 -9.44 2.09 -13.52
CA ASN A 175 -8.76 2.40 -14.77
C ASN A 175 -7.73 3.53 -14.67
N PRO A 176 -6.72 3.43 -13.79
CA PRO A 176 -5.63 4.40 -13.78
C PRO A 176 -4.86 4.35 -15.11
N PRO A 177 -4.36 5.47 -15.65
CA PRO A 177 -3.51 5.42 -16.85
C PRO A 177 -2.24 4.59 -16.67
N ASN A 178 -1.73 4.52 -15.45
CA ASN A 178 -0.51 3.82 -15.03
C ASN A 178 -0.72 3.25 -13.62
N VAL A 179 0.28 3.30 -12.74
CA VAL A 179 0.19 2.96 -11.30
C VAL A 179 -1.04 3.59 -10.61
N PHE A 180 -1.74 2.82 -9.78
CA PHE A 180 -2.87 3.29 -8.96
C PHE A 180 -2.40 4.22 -7.85
N PHE A 181 -1.58 3.72 -6.93
CA PHE A 181 -1.08 4.48 -5.77
C PHE A 181 0.44 4.42 -5.70
N SER A 182 1.07 5.56 -5.46
CA SER A 182 2.48 5.64 -5.10
C SER A 182 2.66 6.44 -3.81
N VAL A 183 3.52 5.95 -2.92
CA VAL A 183 3.93 6.64 -1.69
C VAL A 183 5.45 6.66 -1.58
N THR A 184 6.04 7.84 -1.42
CA THR A 184 7.50 8.02 -1.40
C THR A 184 7.92 9.35 -0.76
N GLY A 185 9.19 9.74 -0.88
CA GLY A 185 9.73 11.05 -0.48
C GLY A 185 9.67 11.30 1.02
N GLY A 186 10.06 10.32 1.83
CA GLY A 186 10.06 10.39 3.29
C GLY A 186 8.66 10.43 3.92
N SER A 187 7.63 9.98 3.21
CA SER A 187 6.26 9.99 3.73
C SER A 187 6.08 8.95 4.86
N THR A 188 5.14 9.18 5.79
CA THR A 188 4.96 8.28 6.93
C THR A 188 3.51 8.16 7.42
N ASN A 189 3.14 7.03 8.02
CA ASN A 189 1.78 6.80 8.55
C ASN A 189 0.70 6.96 7.46
N VAL A 190 0.82 6.17 6.40
CA VAL A 190 -0.13 6.16 5.28
C VAL A 190 -0.91 4.86 5.31
N ALA A 191 -2.24 4.94 5.39
CA ALA A 191 -3.12 3.79 5.53
C ALA A 191 -4.11 3.69 4.37
N TYR A 192 -4.17 2.50 3.76
CA TYR A 192 -5.13 2.13 2.73
C TYR A 192 -6.03 1.03 3.27
N SER A 193 -7.35 1.17 3.14
CA SER A 193 -8.25 0.07 3.54
C SER A 193 -9.55 -0.04 2.75
N GLN A 194 -10.10 -1.24 2.62
CA GLN A 194 -11.41 -1.47 1.97
C GLN A 194 -11.48 -0.89 0.54
N LEU A 195 -10.39 -1.03 -0.22
CA LEU A 195 -10.33 -0.53 -1.59
C LEU A 195 -10.67 -1.65 -2.58
N THR A 196 -11.50 -1.32 -3.57
CA THR A 196 -11.72 -2.17 -4.75
C THR A 196 -11.08 -1.51 -5.96
N MET A 197 -10.02 -2.10 -6.47
CA MET A 197 -9.18 -1.54 -7.52
C MET A 197 -9.27 -2.38 -8.79
N THR A 198 -9.57 -1.75 -9.92
CA THR A 198 -9.75 -2.47 -11.18
C THR A 198 -9.21 -1.67 -12.36
N ALA A 199 -8.27 -2.25 -13.10
CA ALA A 199 -7.84 -1.79 -14.41
C ALA A 199 -8.32 -2.81 -15.44
N ALA A 200 -9.34 -2.44 -16.22
CA ALA A 200 -9.93 -3.33 -17.22
C ALA A 200 -9.84 -2.67 -18.60
N SER A 201 -9.00 -3.24 -19.47
CA SER A 201 -8.95 -2.81 -20.87
C SER A 201 -10.19 -3.28 -21.62
N LYS A 202 -10.69 -2.43 -22.51
CA LYS A 202 -11.78 -2.69 -23.45
C LYS A 202 -11.27 -3.03 -24.85
N SER A 203 -9.96 -3.10 -25.02
CA SER A 203 -9.28 -3.41 -26.29
C SER A 203 -8.33 -4.60 -26.12
N THR A 204 -7.58 -4.94 -27.17
CA THR A 204 -6.51 -5.94 -27.09
C THR A 204 -5.25 -5.40 -26.40
N ALA A 205 -5.12 -4.09 -26.21
CA ALA A 205 -4.01 -3.50 -25.49
C ALA A 205 -4.17 -3.77 -23.99
N PRO A 206 -3.21 -4.44 -23.34
CA PRO A 206 -3.28 -4.66 -21.90
C PRO A 206 -3.13 -3.34 -21.12
N ALA A 207 -3.69 -3.29 -19.91
CA ALA A 207 -3.55 -2.17 -18.98
C ALA A 207 -2.15 -2.15 -18.33
N LYS A 208 -1.10 -2.04 -19.15
CA LYS A 208 0.31 -2.21 -18.74
C LYS A 208 0.70 -1.27 -17.60
N ASN A 209 1.52 -1.77 -16.66
CA ASN A 209 2.09 -0.98 -15.56
C ASN A 209 1.02 -0.36 -14.64
N THR A 210 -0.14 -1.03 -14.52
CA THR A 210 -1.18 -0.62 -13.58
C THR A 210 -0.91 -1.18 -12.19
N ASP A 211 0.31 -0.97 -11.68
CA ASP A 211 0.73 -1.43 -10.35
C ASP A 211 -0.27 -0.94 -9.29
N GLY A 212 -0.69 -1.83 -8.38
CA GLY A 212 -1.66 -1.47 -7.35
C GLY A 212 -1.08 -0.46 -6.36
N PHE A 213 0.09 -0.78 -5.80
CA PHE A 213 0.77 0.07 -4.85
C PHE A 213 2.29 0.06 -5.08
N ASP A 214 2.84 1.22 -5.41
CA ASP A 214 4.28 1.47 -5.38
C ASP A 214 4.65 2.13 -4.05
N VAL A 215 5.18 1.34 -3.13
CA VAL A 215 5.63 1.80 -1.81
C VAL A 215 7.14 1.97 -1.86
N GLY A 216 7.62 3.22 -1.97
CA GLY A 216 9.05 3.54 -1.95
C GLY A 216 9.47 4.16 -0.62
N ASP A 217 10.42 5.10 -0.67
CA ASP A 217 10.94 5.89 0.47
C ASP A 217 9.84 6.42 1.40
N SER A 218 9.49 5.61 2.40
CA SER A 218 8.38 5.84 3.33
C SER A 218 8.42 4.87 4.51
N THR A 219 7.77 5.25 5.62
CA THR A 219 7.65 4.40 6.83
C THR A 219 6.21 4.23 7.30
N HIS A 220 5.89 3.12 7.95
CA HIS A 220 4.57 2.89 8.57
C HIS A 220 3.42 2.96 7.55
N VAL A 221 3.56 2.21 6.45
CA VAL A 221 2.50 2.08 5.44
C VAL A 221 1.67 0.84 5.76
N THR A 222 0.34 0.98 5.82
CA THR A 222 -0.57 -0.13 6.10
C THR A 222 -1.56 -0.32 4.96
N LEU A 223 -1.73 -1.56 4.50
CA LEU A 223 -2.69 -1.96 3.47
C LEU A 223 -3.60 -3.05 4.04
N ASN A 224 -4.91 -2.81 4.07
CA ASN A 224 -5.84 -3.70 4.77
C ASN A 224 -7.17 -3.94 4.05
N HIS A 225 -7.58 -5.20 3.87
CA HIS A 225 -8.82 -5.58 3.17
C HIS A 225 -8.95 -4.92 1.78
N ILE A 226 -8.05 -5.26 0.86
CA ILE A 226 -7.99 -4.65 -0.48
C ILE A 226 -8.17 -5.72 -1.56
N THR A 227 -8.87 -5.36 -2.64
CA THR A 227 -8.97 -6.19 -3.84
C THR A 227 -8.39 -5.44 -5.03
N VAL A 228 -7.47 -6.07 -5.76
CA VAL A 228 -6.79 -5.54 -6.94
C VAL A 228 -7.00 -6.46 -8.13
N SER A 229 -7.43 -5.89 -9.25
CA SER A 229 -7.41 -6.53 -10.57
C SER A 229 -6.65 -5.62 -11.53
N ASN A 230 -5.48 -6.05 -12.00
CA ASN A 230 -4.57 -5.24 -12.80
C ASN A 230 -3.72 -6.11 -13.77
N ASP A 231 -2.73 -5.50 -14.43
CA ASP A 231 -1.77 -6.17 -15.35
C ASP A 231 -0.30 -5.87 -14.97
N ASP A 232 -0.02 -5.58 -13.70
CA ASP A 232 1.35 -5.45 -13.18
C ASP A 232 1.41 -5.78 -11.67
N ASP A 233 2.49 -5.44 -10.96
CA ASP A 233 2.69 -5.75 -9.54
C ASP A 233 1.43 -5.36 -8.71
N CYS A 234 0.93 -6.26 -7.87
CA CYS A 234 -0.17 -5.94 -6.96
C CYS A 234 0.29 -4.92 -5.90
N ILE A 235 1.48 -5.18 -5.35
CA ILE A 235 2.24 -4.27 -4.52
C ILE A 235 3.70 -4.40 -4.96
N ALA A 236 4.39 -3.30 -5.16
CA ALA A 236 5.83 -3.24 -5.32
C ALA A 236 6.47 -2.43 -4.18
N PHE A 237 7.30 -3.09 -3.37
CA PHE A 237 8.14 -2.45 -2.37
C PHE A 237 9.40 -1.94 -3.06
N LYS A 238 9.42 -0.64 -3.39
CA LYS A 238 10.50 0.06 -4.08
C LYS A 238 11.57 0.56 -3.08
N PRO A 239 12.72 1.08 -3.55
CA PRO A 239 13.78 1.55 -2.67
C PRO A 239 13.30 2.54 -1.60
N GLY A 240 13.72 2.30 -0.35
CA GLY A 240 13.41 3.10 0.83
C GLY A 240 12.14 2.70 1.59
N ALA A 241 11.44 1.64 1.17
CA ALA A 241 10.28 1.13 1.90
C ALA A 241 10.70 0.50 3.24
N ASP A 242 10.12 0.97 4.34
CA ASP A 242 10.38 0.47 5.67
C ASP A 242 9.09 0.41 6.53
N TYR A 243 8.97 -0.57 7.43
CA TYR A 243 7.76 -0.79 8.26
C TYR A 243 6.46 -0.79 7.44
N VAL A 244 6.33 -1.74 6.53
CA VAL A 244 5.13 -1.91 5.70
C VAL A 244 4.34 -3.13 6.16
N THR A 245 3.07 -2.95 6.45
CA THR A 245 2.15 -4.04 6.82
C THR A 245 1.06 -4.21 5.77
N VAL A 246 0.90 -5.42 5.28
CA VAL A 246 -0.18 -5.83 4.40
C VAL A 246 -0.96 -6.92 5.11
N ASP A 247 -2.26 -6.70 5.32
CA ASP A 247 -3.15 -7.66 5.96
C ASP A 247 -4.43 -7.80 5.14
N THR A 248 -4.65 -8.99 4.60
CA THR A 248 -5.84 -9.35 3.82
C THR A 248 -5.90 -8.58 2.51
N ILE A 249 -5.34 -9.16 1.46
CA ILE A 249 -5.37 -8.61 0.09
C ILE A 249 -5.68 -9.71 -0.93
N THR A 250 -6.50 -9.40 -1.93
CA THR A 250 -6.74 -10.28 -3.08
C THR A 250 -6.25 -9.61 -4.35
N CYS A 251 -5.39 -10.29 -5.11
CA CYS A 251 -4.80 -9.78 -6.34
C CYS A 251 -5.14 -10.72 -7.49
N THR A 252 -5.67 -10.19 -8.59
CA THR A 252 -6.05 -10.96 -9.79
C THR A 252 -5.34 -10.40 -11.02
N GLY A 253 -4.72 -11.27 -11.81
CA GLY A 253 -4.03 -10.89 -13.05
C GLY A 253 -2.68 -10.18 -12.84
N SER A 254 -2.26 -10.03 -11.59
CA SER A 254 -1.11 -9.20 -11.22
C SER A 254 0.24 -9.85 -11.52
N HIS A 255 1.31 -9.07 -11.35
CA HIS A 255 2.67 -9.59 -11.24
C HIS A 255 3.08 -9.93 -9.80
N GLY A 256 2.11 -10.01 -8.87
CA GLY A 256 2.35 -10.46 -7.51
C GLY A 256 2.70 -9.35 -6.53
N ILE A 257 2.95 -9.74 -5.28
CA ILE A 257 3.49 -8.87 -4.24
C ILE A 257 5.02 -8.95 -4.34
N SER A 258 5.66 -7.89 -4.82
CA SER A 258 7.06 -7.89 -5.22
C SER A 258 7.89 -6.94 -4.37
N VAL A 259 9.02 -7.41 -3.84
CA VAL A 259 10.13 -6.54 -3.44
C VAL A 259 10.90 -6.16 -4.70
N GLY A 260 11.11 -4.86 -4.91
CA GLY A 260 11.91 -4.31 -5.99
C GLY A 260 11.16 -3.83 -7.24
N SER A 261 11.85 -3.67 -8.37
CA SER A 261 13.27 -3.99 -8.55
C SER A 261 14.22 -3.09 -7.74
N LEU A 262 15.33 -3.66 -7.26
CA LEU A 262 16.34 -2.98 -6.43
C LEU A 262 17.74 -3.12 -7.02
N GLY A 263 18.55 -2.07 -6.89
CA GLY A 263 19.94 -2.03 -7.34
C GLY A 263 20.12 -1.52 -8.77
N SER A 264 19.12 -0.86 -9.35
CA SER A 264 19.16 -0.44 -10.77
C SER A 264 20.31 0.52 -11.10
N LYS A 265 20.70 1.38 -10.14
CA LYS A 265 21.61 2.51 -10.36
C LYS A 265 23.01 2.24 -9.79
N ALA A 266 24.01 2.30 -10.67
CA ALA A 266 25.43 2.24 -10.29
C ALA A 266 25.80 3.15 -9.11
N GLY A 267 26.63 2.64 -8.21
CA GLY A 267 27.15 3.38 -7.05
C GLY A 267 26.12 3.66 -5.95
N THR A 268 24.95 3.04 -5.99
CA THR A 268 23.91 3.18 -4.96
C THR A 268 23.60 1.85 -4.29
N THR A 269 22.99 1.91 -3.11
CA THR A 269 22.43 0.76 -2.41
C THR A 269 20.96 1.04 -2.14
N ASP A 270 20.10 0.28 -2.79
CA ASP A 270 18.66 0.31 -2.52
C ASP A 270 18.36 -0.56 -1.30
N SER A 271 17.32 -0.21 -0.53
CA SER A 271 16.91 -1.03 0.60
C SER A 271 15.40 -1.16 0.72
N VAL A 272 14.96 -2.32 1.19
CA VAL A 272 13.59 -2.60 1.64
C VAL A 272 13.68 -3.39 2.93
N THR A 273 13.08 -2.88 4.01
CA THR A 273 13.17 -3.51 5.33
C THR A 273 11.84 -3.57 6.05
N ASN A 274 11.73 -4.51 7.01
CA ASN A 274 10.60 -4.59 7.94
C ASN A 274 9.23 -4.63 7.22
N VAL A 275 9.08 -5.59 6.32
CA VAL A 275 7.85 -5.80 5.57
C VAL A 275 7.14 -7.06 6.10
N TYR A 276 5.87 -6.91 6.45
CA TYR A 276 5.03 -8.03 6.89
C TYR A 276 3.78 -8.11 6.01
N VAL A 277 3.64 -9.22 5.30
CA VAL A 277 2.48 -9.53 4.46
C VAL A 277 1.77 -10.73 5.05
N THR A 278 0.46 -10.61 5.29
CA THR A 278 -0.39 -11.71 5.75
C THR A 278 -1.74 -11.74 5.04
N GLY A 279 -2.32 -12.92 4.84
CA GLY A 279 -3.66 -13.08 4.28
C GLY A 279 -3.75 -12.70 2.80
N ALA A 280 -2.72 -12.97 2.01
CA ALA A 280 -2.72 -12.66 0.58
C ALA A 280 -3.35 -13.78 -0.25
N THR A 281 -4.30 -13.46 -1.12
CA THR A 281 -4.86 -14.39 -2.12
C THR A 281 -4.44 -13.96 -3.52
N MET A 282 -3.66 -14.79 -4.19
CA MET A 282 -3.01 -14.47 -5.46
C MET A 282 -3.60 -15.33 -6.58
N VAL A 283 -4.42 -14.70 -7.42
CA VAL A 283 -5.22 -15.35 -8.46
C VAL A 283 -4.66 -15.01 -9.84
N ASN A 284 -4.44 -16.01 -10.69
CA ASN A 284 -4.03 -15.83 -12.09
C ASN A 284 -2.87 -14.82 -12.27
N SER A 285 -1.91 -14.83 -11.35
CA SER A 285 -0.79 -13.87 -11.32
C SER A 285 0.49 -14.51 -11.86
N SER A 286 1.42 -13.71 -12.38
CA SER A 286 2.71 -14.25 -12.87
C SER A 286 3.58 -14.80 -11.72
N LYS A 287 3.39 -14.29 -10.52
CA LYS A 287 3.88 -14.86 -9.26
C LYS A 287 2.95 -14.44 -8.13
N ALA A 288 2.87 -15.21 -7.05
CA ALA A 288 2.18 -14.80 -5.84
C ALA A 288 3.04 -13.78 -5.06
N VAL A 289 4.27 -14.15 -4.71
CA VAL A 289 5.23 -13.22 -4.09
C VAL A 289 6.59 -13.30 -4.76
N GLY A 290 7.42 -12.25 -4.63
CA GLY A 290 8.80 -12.36 -5.06
C GLY A 290 9.72 -11.19 -4.76
N ILE A 291 10.99 -11.35 -5.13
CA ILE A 291 12.07 -10.37 -4.95
C ILE A 291 12.79 -10.20 -6.30
N LYS A 292 12.95 -8.97 -6.77
CA LYS A 292 13.60 -8.61 -8.04
C LYS A 292 14.86 -7.79 -7.75
N LEU A 293 16.03 -8.33 -8.05
CA LEU A 293 17.33 -7.71 -7.79
C LEU A 293 18.09 -7.59 -9.11
N TYR A 294 18.67 -6.43 -9.34
CA TYR A 294 19.64 -6.27 -10.42
C TYR A 294 20.92 -7.08 -10.12
N PRO A 295 21.63 -7.53 -11.16
CA PRO A 295 22.96 -8.12 -11.01
C PRO A 295 23.98 -7.07 -10.54
N GLY A 296 25.22 -7.50 -10.30
CA GLY A 296 26.32 -6.60 -9.97
C GLY A 296 26.89 -5.90 -11.20
N GLY A 297 28.15 -5.47 -11.10
CA GLY A 297 28.88 -4.85 -12.20
C GLY A 297 28.78 -3.32 -12.22
N SER A 298 29.47 -2.68 -13.16
CA SER A 298 29.60 -1.22 -13.21
C SER A 298 28.33 -0.47 -13.60
N LYS A 299 27.33 -1.16 -14.16
CA LYS A 299 26.04 -0.57 -14.55
C LYS A 299 25.05 -0.44 -13.39
N HIS A 300 25.22 -1.26 -12.35
CA HIS A 300 24.21 -1.48 -11.32
C HIS A 300 24.76 -1.23 -9.92
N GLY A 301 23.85 -0.95 -9.01
CA GLY A 301 24.12 -0.81 -7.60
C GLY A 301 24.08 -2.15 -6.88
N THR A 302 23.80 -2.11 -5.59
CA THR A 302 23.45 -3.29 -4.80
C THR A 302 22.13 -3.06 -4.06
N ALA A 303 21.66 -4.07 -3.34
CA ALA A 303 20.40 -4.03 -2.64
C ALA A 303 20.48 -4.69 -1.27
N VAL A 304 19.67 -4.21 -0.33
CA VAL A 304 19.45 -4.82 0.98
C VAL A 304 17.97 -5.13 1.16
N VAL A 305 17.64 -6.40 1.29
CA VAL A 305 16.31 -6.88 1.68
C VAL A 305 16.43 -7.55 3.03
N ARG A 306 15.78 -7.02 4.06
CA ARG A 306 15.91 -7.53 5.43
C ARG A 306 14.60 -7.54 6.20
N ASN A 307 14.34 -8.61 6.95
CA ASN A 307 13.14 -8.75 7.77
C ASN A 307 11.88 -8.57 6.92
N VAL A 308 11.71 -9.51 5.98
CA VAL A 308 10.54 -9.55 5.08
C VAL A 308 9.83 -10.87 5.28
N THR A 309 8.58 -10.82 5.71
CA THR A 309 7.76 -12.02 5.91
C THR A 309 6.56 -12.01 4.99
N PHE A 310 6.43 -13.06 4.19
CA PHE A 310 5.21 -13.43 3.52
C PHE A 310 4.56 -14.57 4.31
N ASN A 311 3.39 -14.32 4.87
CA ASN A 311 2.63 -15.23 5.71
C ASN A 311 1.23 -15.46 5.14
N ASP A 312 0.66 -16.66 5.34
CA ASP A 312 -0.70 -17.01 4.92
C ASP A 312 -1.03 -16.59 3.48
N VAL A 313 -0.26 -17.11 2.54
CA VAL A 313 -0.43 -16.84 1.10
C VAL A 313 -1.18 -17.98 0.44
N THR A 314 -2.33 -17.66 -0.16
CA THR A 314 -3.13 -18.57 -0.95
C THR A 314 -2.86 -18.37 -2.44
N VAL A 315 -2.29 -19.38 -3.09
CA VAL A 315 -1.98 -19.39 -4.52
C VAL A 315 -3.14 -20.02 -5.29
N GLN A 316 -3.70 -19.32 -6.27
CA GLN A 316 -4.78 -19.81 -7.12
C GLN A 316 -4.42 -19.60 -8.59
N ASN A 317 -3.89 -20.63 -9.24
CA ASN A 317 -3.54 -20.61 -10.66
C ASN A 317 -2.55 -19.48 -11.02
N SER A 318 -1.66 -19.12 -10.09
CA SER A 318 -0.53 -18.22 -10.37
C SER A 318 0.68 -19.04 -10.84
N ASP A 319 1.50 -18.49 -11.73
CA ASP A 319 2.58 -19.23 -12.40
C ASP A 319 3.69 -19.66 -11.44
N TRP A 320 4.03 -18.80 -10.48
CA TRP A 320 4.96 -19.08 -9.38
C TRP A 320 4.30 -18.79 -8.03
N ALA A 321 4.53 -19.62 -7.03
CA ALA A 321 4.16 -19.30 -5.65
C ALA A 321 5.17 -18.32 -5.01
N ALA A 322 6.46 -18.52 -5.27
CA ALA A 322 7.53 -17.62 -4.85
C ALA A 322 8.58 -17.50 -5.95
N GLN A 323 9.11 -16.30 -6.16
CA GLN A 323 10.20 -16.06 -7.10
C GLN A 323 11.25 -15.13 -6.52
N ILE A 324 12.52 -15.49 -6.63
CA ILE A 324 13.66 -14.58 -6.41
C ILE A 324 14.41 -14.51 -7.74
N GLN A 325 14.65 -13.29 -8.23
CA GLN A 325 15.43 -13.01 -9.45
C GLN A 325 16.65 -12.21 -9.05
N SER A 326 17.85 -12.70 -9.35
CA SER A 326 19.11 -11.98 -9.12
C SER A 326 19.74 -11.42 -10.41
N CYS A 327 19.05 -11.58 -11.54
CA CYS A 327 19.47 -11.16 -12.88
C CYS A 327 18.46 -10.20 -13.54
N TYR A 328 17.72 -9.42 -12.74
CA TYR A 328 16.66 -8.58 -13.28
C TYR A 328 17.21 -7.50 -14.24
N GLY A 329 16.66 -7.45 -15.45
CA GLY A 329 16.95 -6.41 -16.45
C GLY A 329 18.23 -6.63 -17.28
N GLU A 330 18.90 -7.76 -17.13
CA GLU A 330 20.09 -8.15 -17.92
C GLU A 330 19.96 -9.60 -18.39
N ASP A 331 20.91 -10.07 -19.22
CA ASP A 331 20.93 -11.45 -19.69
C ASP A 331 21.83 -12.37 -18.84
N ALA A 332 21.69 -13.68 -19.05
CA ALA A 332 22.43 -14.69 -18.30
C ALA A 332 23.96 -14.57 -18.46
N SER A 333 24.46 -14.10 -19.60
CA SER A 333 25.90 -13.92 -19.83
C SER A 333 26.46 -12.76 -19.00
N TYR A 334 25.71 -11.65 -18.96
CA TYR A 334 26.03 -10.50 -18.13
C TYR A 334 26.04 -10.90 -16.65
N CYS A 335 25.00 -11.58 -16.18
CA CYS A 335 24.86 -11.98 -14.77
C CYS A 335 25.87 -13.05 -14.34
N ALA A 336 26.29 -13.94 -15.24
CA ALA A 336 27.37 -14.89 -14.96
C ALA A 336 28.70 -14.16 -14.71
N SER A 337 28.95 -13.06 -15.42
CA SER A 337 30.17 -12.24 -15.29
C SER A 337 30.07 -11.20 -14.17
N ASN A 338 28.85 -10.76 -13.86
CA ASN A 338 28.55 -9.71 -12.90
C ASN A 338 27.49 -10.19 -11.90
N PRO A 339 27.77 -11.23 -11.10
CA PRO A 339 26.79 -11.79 -10.17
C PRO A 339 26.28 -10.72 -9.19
N SER A 340 24.99 -10.80 -8.84
CA SER A 340 24.40 -9.89 -7.85
C SER A 340 25.12 -9.98 -6.51
N THR A 341 25.35 -8.80 -5.91
CA THR A 341 25.97 -8.62 -4.58
C THR A 341 24.95 -8.28 -3.51
N ALA A 342 23.65 -8.38 -3.83
CA ALA A 342 22.58 -8.01 -2.94
C ALA A 342 22.56 -8.86 -1.66
N SER A 343 22.19 -8.23 -0.54
CA SER A 343 22.01 -8.89 0.74
C SER A 343 20.53 -9.18 0.97
N VAL A 344 20.15 -10.47 0.96
CA VAL A 344 18.80 -10.93 1.31
C VAL A 344 18.92 -11.68 2.64
N THR A 345 18.31 -11.13 3.69
CA THR A 345 18.48 -11.65 5.06
C THR A 345 17.17 -11.66 5.82
N ASP A 346 16.96 -12.66 6.68
CA ASP A 346 15.76 -12.75 7.51
C ASP A 346 14.45 -12.64 6.67
N VAL A 347 14.39 -13.41 5.58
CA VAL A 347 13.20 -13.48 4.72
C VAL A 347 12.45 -14.79 4.97
N HIS A 348 11.14 -14.70 5.18
CA HIS A 348 10.31 -15.84 5.57
C HIS A 348 9.14 -16.04 4.61
N PHE A 349 8.96 -17.28 4.16
CA PHE A 349 7.83 -17.75 3.38
C PHE A 349 7.08 -18.78 4.23
N THR A 350 6.01 -18.35 4.90
CA THR A 350 5.33 -19.14 5.93
C THR A 350 3.85 -19.35 5.61
N ASN A 351 3.33 -20.55 5.84
CA ASN A 351 1.91 -20.87 5.69
C ASN A 351 1.39 -20.62 4.25
N PHE A 352 2.08 -21.19 3.26
CA PHE A 352 1.67 -21.10 1.86
C PHE A 352 0.79 -22.30 1.49
N LYS A 353 -0.29 -22.06 0.77
CA LYS A 353 -1.25 -23.09 0.34
C LYS A 353 -1.84 -22.81 -1.05
N GLY A 354 -2.47 -23.81 -1.64
CA GLY A 354 -3.18 -23.69 -2.92
C GLY A 354 -2.44 -24.35 -4.08
N LYS A 355 -2.65 -23.85 -5.31
CA LYS A 355 -2.13 -24.47 -6.53
C LYS A 355 -1.57 -23.46 -7.52
N THR A 356 -0.39 -23.76 -8.09
CA THR A 356 0.16 -23.01 -9.21
C THR A 356 -0.54 -23.34 -10.53
N SER A 357 -0.30 -22.54 -11.57
CA SER A 357 -0.75 -22.80 -12.94
C SER A 357 0.03 -23.96 -13.57
N SER A 358 -0.41 -24.42 -14.74
CA SER A 358 0.31 -25.46 -15.49
C SER A 358 1.58 -24.96 -16.18
N LYS A 359 1.84 -23.65 -16.20
CA LYS A 359 2.88 -23.03 -17.04
C LYS A 359 4.30 -23.51 -16.70
N ASN A 360 4.59 -23.65 -15.41
CA ASN A 360 5.91 -24.08 -14.93
C ASN A 360 5.85 -25.44 -14.22
N SER A 361 4.75 -26.19 -14.35
CA SER A 361 4.59 -27.49 -13.67
C SER A 361 5.75 -28.44 -14.03
N PRO A 362 6.36 -29.15 -13.05
CA PRO A 362 5.96 -29.27 -11.65
C PRO A 362 6.55 -28.20 -10.69
N ASP A 363 7.30 -27.24 -11.21
CA ASP A 363 7.99 -26.23 -10.41
C ASP A 363 7.01 -25.21 -9.83
N VAL A 364 7.02 -25.07 -8.49
CA VAL A 364 6.15 -24.13 -7.77
C VAL A 364 6.87 -22.87 -7.34
N ALA A 365 8.19 -22.89 -7.29
CA ALA A 365 9.03 -21.75 -6.93
C ALA A 365 10.32 -21.73 -7.75
N ASN A 366 10.80 -20.53 -8.06
CA ASN A 366 12.10 -20.29 -8.70
C ASN A 366 12.92 -19.31 -7.85
N LEU A 367 13.94 -19.82 -7.19
CA LEU A 367 14.74 -19.13 -6.18
C LEU A 367 16.18 -18.93 -6.70
N ASP A 368 16.36 -17.94 -7.56
CA ASP A 368 17.67 -17.51 -8.06
C ASP A 368 18.30 -16.48 -7.10
N CYS A 369 18.97 -16.96 -6.06
CA CYS A 369 19.57 -16.11 -5.04
C CYS A 369 20.86 -15.42 -5.53
N PRO A 370 21.22 -14.24 -4.96
CA PRO A 370 22.45 -13.52 -5.28
C PRO A 370 23.72 -14.36 -5.07
N LYS A 371 24.40 -14.72 -6.17
CA LYS A 371 25.60 -15.57 -6.14
C LYS A 371 26.78 -14.98 -5.37
N SER A 372 26.94 -13.65 -5.38
CA SER A 372 28.02 -12.93 -4.70
C SER A 372 27.51 -12.06 -3.54
N GLY A 373 26.29 -12.35 -3.08
CA GLY A 373 25.66 -11.69 -1.95
C GLY A 373 25.32 -12.67 -0.84
N THR A 374 24.29 -12.36 -0.07
CA THR A 374 23.74 -13.26 0.95
C THR A 374 22.30 -13.63 0.61
N CYS A 375 21.89 -14.84 0.96
CA CYS A 375 20.53 -15.30 0.79
C CYS A 375 20.08 -16.17 1.97
N ASP A 376 19.64 -15.51 3.03
CA ASP A 376 19.00 -16.12 4.18
C ASP A 376 17.47 -16.03 4.01
N ILE A 377 16.93 -17.11 3.47
CA ILE A 377 15.50 -17.32 3.25
C ILE A 377 15.04 -18.57 4.02
N ASN A 378 13.83 -18.53 4.57
CA ASN A 378 13.30 -19.58 5.43
C ASN A 378 11.89 -19.97 4.97
N PHE A 379 11.62 -21.27 4.87
CA PHE A 379 10.33 -21.81 4.45
C PHE A 379 9.72 -22.64 5.57
N SER A 380 8.43 -22.45 5.83
CA SER A 380 7.70 -23.28 6.80
C SER A 380 6.22 -23.40 6.44
N SER A 381 5.60 -24.52 6.80
CA SER A 381 4.17 -24.78 6.54
C SER A 381 3.78 -24.55 5.07
N TRP A 382 4.48 -25.21 4.15
CA TRP A 382 4.26 -25.08 2.71
C TRP A 382 3.47 -26.26 2.16
N THR A 383 2.33 -25.97 1.52
CA THR A 383 1.42 -26.97 0.94
C THR A 383 0.98 -26.63 -0.48
N VAL A 384 1.68 -25.70 -1.15
CA VAL A 384 1.38 -25.37 -2.56
C VAL A 384 1.73 -26.54 -3.45
N ALA A 385 0.78 -26.96 -4.27
CA ALA A 385 0.94 -28.04 -5.23
C ALA A 385 0.92 -27.54 -6.69
N PRO A 386 1.64 -28.20 -7.60
CA PRO A 386 1.45 -27.98 -9.04
C PRO A 386 0.12 -28.56 -9.52
N THR A 387 -0.20 -28.35 -10.80
CA THR A 387 -1.37 -28.99 -11.43
C THR A 387 -1.21 -30.50 -11.57
N SER A 388 0.03 -30.99 -11.70
CA SER A 388 0.36 -32.42 -11.79
C SER A 388 1.76 -32.70 -11.24
N GLY A 389 1.97 -33.92 -10.74
CA GLY A 389 3.25 -34.33 -10.15
C GLY A 389 3.45 -33.85 -8.72
N SER A 390 4.70 -33.91 -8.25
CA SER A 390 5.11 -33.44 -6.92
C SER A 390 5.74 -32.06 -7.05
N ALA A 391 5.47 -31.16 -6.10
CA ALA A 391 6.00 -29.81 -6.10
C ALA A 391 7.54 -29.81 -6.09
N THR A 392 8.15 -29.04 -6.99
CA THR A 392 9.61 -28.83 -7.05
C THR A 392 9.96 -27.36 -6.83
N PHE A 393 11.11 -27.12 -6.21
CA PHE A 393 11.68 -25.79 -6.00
C PHE A 393 12.96 -25.69 -6.82
N LEU A 394 12.94 -24.84 -7.85
CA LEU A 394 14.17 -24.52 -8.57
C LEU A 394 15.01 -23.59 -7.69
N CYS A 395 16.28 -23.94 -7.47
CA CYS A 395 17.18 -23.16 -6.62
C CYS A 395 18.54 -22.92 -7.30
N ALA A 396 19.10 -21.75 -7.04
CA ALA A 396 20.50 -21.41 -7.27
C ALA A 396 21.00 -20.56 -6.10
N ASN A 397 22.17 -20.87 -5.55
CA ASN A 397 22.80 -20.14 -4.43
C ASN A 397 21.93 -20.04 -3.16
N VAL A 398 21.06 -21.03 -2.92
CA VAL A 398 20.22 -21.14 -1.71
C VAL A 398 20.93 -22.03 -0.69
N ASP A 399 20.91 -21.63 0.58
CA ASP A 399 21.36 -22.49 1.68
C ASP A 399 20.33 -23.61 1.97
N THR A 400 20.65 -24.83 1.53
CA THR A 400 19.79 -26.02 1.70
C THR A 400 19.91 -26.66 3.09
N SER A 401 20.86 -26.24 3.93
CA SER A 401 21.01 -26.79 5.29
C SER A 401 19.79 -26.52 6.19
N LYS A 402 18.93 -25.59 5.77
CA LYS A 402 17.68 -25.20 6.43
C LYS A 402 16.47 -26.09 6.09
N GLY A 403 16.69 -27.20 5.40
CA GLY A 403 15.65 -28.23 5.15
C GLY A 403 14.81 -28.00 3.90
N LEU A 404 15.16 -27.06 3.03
CA LEU A 404 14.52 -26.89 1.72
C LEU A 404 15.09 -27.89 0.71
N THR A 405 14.24 -28.78 0.20
CA THR A 405 14.61 -29.68 -0.90
C THR A 405 14.62 -28.92 -2.23
N CYS A 406 15.79 -28.80 -2.84
CA CYS A 406 16.01 -28.03 -4.06
C CYS A 406 16.28 -28.91 -5.27
N THR A 407 15.79 -28.46 -6.42
CA THR A 407 16.18 -28.91 -7.76
C THR A 407 17.04 -27.82 -8.40
N SER A 408 18.13 -28.18 -9.06
CA SER A 408 18.95 -27.21 -9.80
C SER A 408 18.19 -26.63 -10.99
N GLY A 409 18.48 -25.38 -11.37
CA GLY A 409 17.94 -24.78 -12.60
C GLY A 409 17.18 -23.49 -12.40
N ALA A 410 17.28 -22.86 -11.22
CA ALA A 410 16.78 -21.50 -11.05
C ALA A 410 17.51 -20.54 -11.99
N SER A 411 16.76 -19.55 -12.49
CA SER A 411 17.25 -18.47 -13.33
C SER A 411 16.44 -17.21 -13.09
N GLY A 412 17.11 -16.06 -13.15
CA GLY A 412 16.57 -14.74 -12.84
C GLY A 412 16.21 -13.89 -14.05
#